data_AF-A0A537H4J9-F1
#
_entry.id   AF-A0A537H4J9-F1
#
_cell.length_a   1.000
_cell.length_b   1.000
_cell.length_c   1.000
_cell.angle_alpha   90.00
_cell.angle_beta   90.00
_cell.angle_gamma   90.00
#
_symmetry.space_group_name_H-M   'P 1'
#
loop_
_entity.id
_entity.type
_entity.pdbx_description
1 polymer ?
#
loop_
_entity_poly.entity_id
_entity_poly.type
_entity_poly.pdbx_seq_one_letter_code
_entity_poly.pdbx_strand_id
1 'polypeptide(L)'
;MSAIPSDKPWNVGTFFIGTDLGQKVDHSTVGVVRKDADVVSLVHLKRFKLGTEYGVVLGHMKLLQRTLQTVHRIYIDRTGVGEFFVEQATKEDLKNVKGIMLSLPEKENIMGYLKGRMEKGLLRIPYDSELINEINVERYEQTQTGQTKFTHPNGTHDDRLWALALAVYASGPAITRYVPFAAFGHIIKPLWQFSEQRYPYRWNPAPFNAARYCGTCGRLTTSDHEMYHKR
;
A
#
# COMPACT_ATOMS: atom_id res chain seq x y z
N MET A 1 12.01 7.39 -12.30
CA MET A 1 11.55 6.05 -12.75
C MET A 1 10.22 5.75 -12.08
N SER A 2 9.19 5.39 -12.85
CA SER A 2 7.83 5.16 -12.33
C SER A 2 7.79 3.94 -11.42
N ALA A 3 7.14 4.04 -10.25
CA ALA A 3 6.88 2.90 -9.37
C ALA A 3 5.87 1.90 -9.97
N ILE A 4 5.24 2.26 -11.09
CA ILE A 4 4.25 1.47 -11.79
C ILE A 4 4.96 0.66 -12.89
N PRO A 5 4.95 -0.68 -12.83
CA PRO A 5 5.25 -1.55 -13.96
C PRO A 5 4.64 -1.04 -15.27
N SER A 6 5.46 -0.90 -16.32
CA SER A 6 5.06 -0.29 -17.60
C SER A 6 4.04 -1.10 -18.41
N ASP A 7 3.69 -2.30 -17.94
CA ASP A 7 2.82 -3.25 -18.61
C ASP A 7 1.32 -3.01 -18.36
N LYS A 8 0.96 -2.15 -17.40
CA LYS A 8 -0.45 -1.88 -17.05
C LYS A 8 -0.77 -0.38 -16.94
N PRO A 9 -1.96 0.06 -17.38
CA PRO A 9 -2.47 1.39 -17.07
C PRO A 9 -2.48 1.65 -15.55
N TRP A 10 -2.34 2.92 -15.16
CA TRP A 10 -2.23 3.33 -13.75
C TRP A 10 -3.45 2.93 -12.90
N ASN A 11 -4.62 2.79 -13.53
CA ASN A 11 -5.90 2.52 -12.87
C ASN A 11 -6.36 1.05 -12.95
N VAL A 12 -5.53 0.14 -13.48
CA VAL A 12 -5.83 -1.30 -13.58
C VAL A 12 -5.11 -2.08 -12.47
N GLY A 13 -5.84 -2.93 -11.75
CA GLY A 13 -5.34 -3.75 -10.64
C GLY A 13 -6.20 -3.67 -9.37
N THR A 14 -5.64 -4.14 -8.26
CA THR A 14 -6.24 -4.10 -6.93
C THR A 14 -5.62 -2.98 -6.11
N PHE A 15 -6.46 -2.05 -5.68
CA PHE A 15 -6.06 -0.83 -5.00
C PHE A 15 -6.57 -0.77 -3.57
N PHE A 16 -5.80 -0.08 -2.73
CA PHE A 16 -6.10 0.19 -1.33
C PHE A 16 -5.84 1.66 -1.06
N ILE A 17 -6.72 2.27 -0.26
CA ILE A 17 -6.66 3.70 0.02
C ILE A 17 -6.44 3.89 1.53
N GLY A 18 -5.52 4.79 1.87
CA GLY A 18 -5.29 5.30 3.21
C GLY A 18 -5.58 6.80 3.23
N THR A 19 -6.28 7.27 4.24
CA THR A 19 -6.61 8.69 4.40
C THR A 19 -6.27 9.14 5.81
N ASP A 20 -5.40 10.14 5.89
CA ASP A 20 -5.15 10.89 7.11
C ASP A 20 -5.86 12.25 7.02
N LEU A 21 -6.54 12.65 8.10
CA LEU A 21 -7.46 13.78 8.10
C LEU A 21 -6.93 14.91 8.98
N GLY A 22 -6.47 15.98 8.33
CA GLY A 22 -6.17 17.27 8.95
C GLY A 22 -6.99 18.40 8.33
N GLN A 23 -7.23 19.48 9.09
CA GLN A 23 -7.93 20.66 8.56
C GLN A 23 -7.39 21.98 9.09
N LYS A 24 -7.18 22.12 10.41
CA LYS A 24 -6.81 23.41 11.04
C LYS A 24 -5.32 23.57 11.31
N VAL A 25 -4.64 22.48 11.66
CA VAL A 25 -3.21 22.46 12.00
C VAL A 25 -2.47 21.61 10.99
N ASP A 26 -3.00 20.41 10.74
CA ASP A 26 -2.42 19.41 9.86
C ASP A 26 -3.18 19.32 8.51
N HIS A 27 -2.58 18.67 7.52
CA HIS A 27 -3.16 18.56 6.18
C HIS A 27 -3.92 17.26 6.02
N SER A 28 -5.10 17.29 5.39
CA SER A 28 -5.70 16.06 4.87
C SER A 28 -4.81 15.46 3.78
N THR A 29 -4.58 14.16 3.82
CA THR A 29 -3.80 13.44 2.81
C THR A 29 -4.48 12.12 2.41
N VAL A 30 -4.53 11.85 1.11
CA VAL A 30 -5.04 10.60 0.54
C VAL A 30 -3.91 9.88 -0.21
N GLY A 31 -3.58 8.67 0.25
CA GLY A 31 -2.63 7.75 -0.38
C GLY A 31 -3.35 6.56 -1.02
N VAL A 32 -2.89 6.14 -2.21
CA VAL A 32 -3.39 4.96 -2.92
C VAL A 32 -2.22 4.05 -3.25
N VAL A 33 -2.33 2.79 -2.85
CA VAL A 33 -1.38 1.75 -3.23
C VAL A 33 -2.04 0.71 -4.10
N ARG A 34 -1.29 0.23 -5.10
CA ARG A 34 -1.66 -0.95 -5.90
C ARG A 34 -0.91 -2.17 -5.36
N LYS A 35 -1.60 -3.30 -5.23
CA LYS A 35 -0.99 -4.57 -4.82
C LYS A 35 -0.93 -5.53 -6.01
N ASP A 36 0.27 -5.91 -6.39
CA ASP A 36 0.55 -6.94 -7.40
C ASP A 36 1.24 -8.11 -6.68
N ALA A 37 0.48 -9.18 -6.40
CA ALA A 37 0.91 -10.28 -5.53
C ALA A 37 1.47 -9.77 -4.18
N ASP A 38 2.75 -9.98 -3.93
CA ASP A 38 3.45 -9.55 -2.73
C ASP A 38 4.13 -8.19 -2.88
N VAL A 39 3.96 -7.44 -3.97
CA VAL A 39 4.52 -6.09 -4.11
C VAL A 39 3.42 -5.06 -3.94
N VAL A 40 3.68 -4.03 -3.13
CA VAL A 40 2.78 -2.89 -2.92
C VAL A 40 3.46 -1.66 -3.49
N SER A 41 2.79 -0.94 -4.38
CA SER A 41 3.33 0.25 -5.04
C SER A 41 2.47 1.46 -4.75
N LEU A 42 3.06 2.55 -4.26
CA LEU A 42 2.39 3.84 -4.14
C LEU A 42 2.15 4.41 -5.53
N VAL A 43 0.89 4.57 -5.92
CA VAL A 43 0.48 5.02 -7.27
C VAL A 43 -0.14 6.40 -7.28
N HIS A 44 -0.62 6.87 -6.13
CA HIS A 44 -1.17 8.22 -5.97
C HIS A 44 -0.97 8.66 -4.52
N LEU A 45 -0.52 9.89 -4.32
CA LEU A 45 -0.42 10.52 -3.01
C LEU A 45 -0.77 11.99 -3.17
N LYS A 46 -1.80 12.45 -2.46
CA LYS A 46 -2.26 13.84 -2.53
C LYS A 46 -2.46 14.40 -1.15
N ARG A 47 -1.62 15.35 -0.78
CA ARG A 47 -1.84 16.26 0.35
C ARG A 47 -2.69 17.45 -0.12
N PHE A 48 -3.77 17.73 0.60
CA PHE A 48 -4.64 18.87 0.35
C PHE A 48 -4.09 20.11 1.05
N LYS A 49 -4.44 21.32 0.58
CA LYS A 49 -4.02 22.56 1.24
C LYS A 49 -4.65 22.65 2.63
N LEU A 50 -3.95 23.26 3.59
CA LEU A 50 -4.51 23.51 4.92
C LEU A 50 -5.83 24.28 4.80
N GLY A 51 -6.82 23.93 5.62
CA GLY A 51 -8.16 24.51 5.58
C GLY A 51 -9.06 23.98 4.45
N THR A 52 -8.61 23.02 3.63
CA THR A 52 -9.48 22.39 2.62
C THR A 52 -10.70 21.75 3.28
N GLU A 53 -11.89 22.00 2.73
CA GLU A 53 -13.13 21.42 3.24
C GLU A 53 -13.17 19.90 3.03
N TYR A 54 -13.70 19.17 4.00
CA TYR A 54 -13.82 17.72 3.93
C TYR A 54 -14.64 17.22 2.74
N GLY A 55 -15.63 17.98 2.27
CA GLY A 55 -16.38 17.65 1.07
C GLY A 55 -15.50 17.55 -0.19
N VAL A 56 -14.43 18.36 -0.27
CA VAL A 56 -13.46 18.30 -1.39
C VAL A 56 -12.60 17.04 -1.28
N VAL A 57 -12.17 16.67 -0.07
CA VAL A 57 -11.41 15.43 0.18
C VAL A 57 -12.26 14.22 -0.17
N LEU A 58 -13.51 14.20 0.30
CA LEU A 58 -14.47 13.13 0.03
C LEU A 58 -14.78 13.01 -1.47
N GLY A 59 -15.01 14.12 -2.16
CA GLY A 59 -15.19 14.16 -3.62
C GLY A 59 -14.00 13.59 -4.38
N HIS A 60 -12.78 13.88 -3.93
CA HIS A 60 -11.55 13.30 -4.50
C HIS A 60 -11.49 11.78 -4.30
N MET A 61 -11.85 11.28 -3.11
CA MET A 61 -11.91 9.83 -2.86
C MET A 61 -12.97 9.13 -3.72
N LYS A 62 -14.13 9.76 -3.95
CA LYS A 62 -15.17 9.25 -4.88
C LYS A 62 -14.65 9.15 -6.30
N LEU A 63 -13.91 10.15 -6.76
CA LEU A 63 -13.27 10.12 -8.06
C LEU A 63 -12.27 8.95 -8.16
N LEU A 64 -11.45 8.73 -7.14
CA LEU A 64 -10.53 7.58 -7.09
C LEU A 64 -11.30 6.25 -7.16
N GLN A 65 -12.36 6.06 -6.36
CA GLN A 65 -13.16 4.82 -6.37
C GLN A 65 -13.82 4.56 -7.73
N ARG A 66 -14.21 5.61 -8.46
CA ARG A 66 -14.81 5.48 -9.81
C ARG A 66 -13.78 5.22 -10.91
N THR A 67 -12.55 5.69 -10.74
CA THR A 67 -11.52 5.64 -11.79
C THR A 67 -10.65 4.39 -11.71
N LEU A 68 -10.42 3.87 -10.49
CA LEU A 68 -9.64 2.67 -10.22
C LEU A 68 -10.48 1.40 -10.44
N GLN A 69 -9.91 0.38 -11.07
CA GLN A 69 -10.62 -0.86 -11.41
C GLN A 69 -11.23 -1.56 -10.19
N THR A 70 -10.48 -1.70 -9.11
CA THR A 70 -10.97 -2.34 -7.88
C THR A 70 -10.34 -1.71 -6.65
N VAL A 71 -11.12 -0.96 -5.88
CA VAL A 71 -10.73 -0.47 -4.56
C VAL A 71 -11.23 -1.45 -3.49
N HIS A 72 -10.32 -2.26 -2.96
CA HIS A 72 -10.67 -3.37 -2.06
C HIS A 72 -10.91 -2.90 -0.63
N ARG A 73 -10.15 -1.93 -0.12
CA ARG A 73 -10.35 -1.34 1.22
C ARG A 73 -9.92 0.12 1.23
N ILE A 74 -10.63 0.91 2.01
CA ILE A 74 -10.34 2.32 2.29
C ILE A 74 -10.24 2.48 3.81
N TYR A 75 -9.04 2.77 4.31
CA TYR A 75 -8.81 3.03 5.72
C TYR A 75 -8.67 4.54 5.95
N ILE A 76 -9.43 5.05 6.91
CA ILE A 76 -9.47 6.48 7.24
C ILE A 76 -9.10 6.60 8.71
N ASP A 77 -8.18 7.50 9.06
CA ASP A 77 -7.99 7.84 10.46
C ASP A 77 -9.29 8.48 11.01
N ARG A 78 -9.87 7.84 12.02
CA ARG A 78 -11.10 8.32 12.66
C ARG A 78 -10.84 9.15 13.93
N THR A 79 -9.60 9.49 14.25
CA THR A 79 -9.31 10.33 15.41
C THR A 79 -9.94 11.72 15.26
N GLY A 80 -10.39 12.30 16.37
CA GLY A 80 -11.03 13.62 16.41
C GLY A 80 -12.24 13.73 15.47
N VAL A 81 -12.08 14.53 14.41
CA VAL A 81 -13.11 14.81 13.39
C VAL A 81 -13.38 13.65 12.42
N GLY A 82 -12.50 12.63 12.40
CA GLY A 82 -12.57 11.55 11.42
C GLY A 82 -13.77 10.61 11.58
N GLU A 83 -14.37 10.51 12.77
CA GLU A 83 -15.58 9.71 12.98
C GLU A 83 -16.76 10.21 12.11
N PHE A 84 -17.03 11.51 12.16
CA PHE A 84 -18.05 12.12 11.30
C PHE A 84 -17.72 11.96 9.81
N PHE A 85 -16.44 12.08 9.44
CA PHE A 85 -16.02 11.91 8.05
C PHE A 85 -16.30 10.48 7.54
N VAL A 86 -16.02 9.46 8.35
CA VAL A 86 -16.29 8.05 8.00
C VAL A 86 -17.79 7.81 7.82
N GLU A 87 -18.63 8.38 8.67
CA GLU A 87 -20.09 8.30 8.50
C GLU A 87 -20.56 8.96 7.20
N GLN A 88 -20.06 10.16 6.90
CA GLN A 88 -20.40 10.86 5.66
C GLN A 88 -19.91 10.09 4.44
N ALA A 89 -18.69 9.56 4.47
CA ALA A 89 -18.15 8.73 3.40
C ALA A 89 -19.02 7.50 3.11
N THR A 90 -19.51 6.85 4.18
CA THR A 90 -20.43 5.71 4.06
C THR A 90 -21.78 6.13 3.50
N LYS A 91 -22.35 7.26 3.96
CA LYS A 91 -23.62 7.83 3.44
C LYS A 91 -23.51 8.22 1.96
N GLU A 92 -22.32 8.64 1.53
CA GLU A 92 -22.04 9.08 0.16
C GLU A 92 -21.60 7.97 -0.80
N ASP A 93 -21.80 6.70 -0.43
CA ASP A 93 -21.51 5.49 -1.21
C ASP A 93 -20.02 5.24 -1.52
N LEU A 94 -19.10 5.67 -0.63
CA LEU A 94 -17.77 5.04 -0.62
C LEU A 94 -17.89 3.63 -0.05
N LYS A 95 -17.43 2.66 -0.83
CA LYS A 95 -17.50 1.25 -0.51
C LYS A 95 -16.22 0.84 0.20
N ASN A 96 -16.31 -0.20 1.03
CA ASN A 96 -15.18 -0.79 1.72
C ASN A 96 -14.42 0.19 2.65
N VAL A 97 -15.11 1.21 3.17
CA VAL A 97 -14.58 2.17 4.14
C VAL A 97 -14.52 1.55 5.52
N LYS A 98 -13.41 1.77 6.22
CA LYS A 98 -13.25 1.45 7.62
C LYS A 98 -12.50 2.57 8.33
N GLY A 99 -13.11 3.13 9.38
CA GLY A 99 -12.43 4.04 10.29
C GLY A 99 -11.45 3.27 11.18
N ILE A 100 -10.21 3.76 11.29
CA ILE A 100 -9.15 3.22 12.15
C ILE A 100 -8.89 4.20 13.28
N MET A 101 -8.94 3.71 14.53
CA MET A 101 -8.56 4.53 15.68
C MET A 101 -7.06 4.38 15.92
N LEU A 102 -6.28 5.44 15.69
CA LEU A 102 -4.84 5.45 15.89
C LEU A 102 -4.43 5.52 17.37
N SER A 103 -4.81 4.50 18.15
CA SER A 103 -4.28 4.25 19.50
C SER A 103 -2.80 3.84 19.43
N LEU A 104 -2.06 3.93 20.54
CA LEU A 104 -0.63 3.55 20.57
C LEU A 104 -0.37 2.14 19.98
N PRO A 105 -1.09 1.07 20.38
CA PRO A 105 -0.90 -0.26 19.78
C PRO A 105 -1.25 -0.31 18.28
N GLU A 106 -2.26 0.44 17.85
CA GLU A 106 -2.68 0.43 16.44
C GLU A 106 -1.66 1.18 15.57
N LYS A 107 -1.12 2.30 16.08
CA LYS A 107 0.00 3.01 15.46
C LYS A 107 1.21 2.09 15.28
N GLU A 108 1.55 1.32 16.31
CA GLU A 108 2.62 0.33 16.26
C GLU A 108 2.38 -0.78 15.23
N ASN A 109 1.16 -1.33 15.17
CA ASN A 109 0.80 -2.34 14.17
C ASN A 109 0.94 -1.80 12.73
N ILE A 110 0.43 -0.59 12.49
CA ILE A 110 0.42 0.04 11.17
C ILE A 110 1.85 0.37 10.71
N MET A 111 2.60 1.05 11.57
CA MET A 111 3.98 1.47 11.27
C MET A 111 4.94 0.28 11.21
N GLY A 112 4.77 -0.71 12.09
CA GLY A 112 5.51 -1.96 12.07
C GLY A 112 5.26 -2.75 10.77
N TYR A 113 4.01 -2.82 10.32
CA TYR A 113 3.69 -3.42 9.03
C TYR A 113 4.35 -2.66 7.88
N LEU A 114 4.23 -1.33 7.82
CA LEU A 114 4.90 -0.50 6.81
C LEU A 114 6.41 -0.76 6.77
N LYS A 115 7.08 -0.69 7.93
CA LYS A 115 8.51 -0.94 8.08
C LYS A 115 8.91 -2.31 7.55
N GLY A 116 8.18 -3.36 7.94
CA GLY A 116 8.46 -4.73 7.48
C GLY A 116 8.31 -4.90 5.96
N ARG A 117 7.46 -4.09 5.30
CA ARG A 117 7.34 -4.08 3.83
C ARG A 117 8.51 -3.36 3.17
N MET A 118 9.00 -2.29 3.78
CA MET A 118 10.19 -1.55 3.33
C MET A 118 11.46 -2.39 3.45
N GLU A 119 11.70 -3.02 4.61
CA GLU A 119 12.88 -3.87 4.86
C GLU A 119 12.98 -5.05 3.90
N LYS A 120 11.84 -5.61 3.49
CA LYS A 120 11.78 -6.72 2.53
C LYS A 120 11.87 -6.27 1.07
N GLY A 121 11.97 -4.97 0.78
CA GLY A 121 11.95 -4.45 -0.58
C GLY A 121 10.62 -4.66 -1.32
N LEU A 122 9.52 -4.82 -0.56
CA LEU A 122 8.18 -5.12 -1.10
C LEU A 122 7.28 -3.89 -1.21
N LEU A 123 7.79 -2.72 -0.83
CA LEU A 123 7.14 -1.42 -1.03
C LEU A 123 7.90 -0.62 -2.10
N ARG A 124 7.17 -0.17 -3.12
CA ARG A 124 7.70 0.75 -4.15
C ARG A 124 7.10 2.13 -3.95
N ILE A 125 7.94 3.13 -3.76
CA ILE A 125 7.55 4.53 -3.62
C ILE A 125 8.20 5.31 -4.77
N PRO A 126 7.44 6.10 -5.55
CA PRO A 126 8.03 7.08 -6.46
C PRO A 126 8.96 8.04 -5.70
N TYR A 127 9.95 8.61 -6.39
CA TYR A 127 10.76 9.64 -5.76
C TYR A 127 9.90 10.85 -5.41
N ASP A 128 9.77 11.12 -4.12
CA ASP A 128 9.10 12.26 -3.52
C ASP A 128 9.94 12.68 -2.32
N SER A 129 10.70 13.78 -2.48
CA SER A 129 11.64 14.25 -1.46
C SER A 129 10.96 14.61 -0.15
N GLU A 130 9.72 15.10 -0.23
CA GLU A 130 9.00 15.54 0.95
C GLU A 130 8.46 14.33 1.73
N LEU A 131 7.90 13.30 1.06
CA LEU A 131 7.51 12.04 1.71
C LEU A 131 8.72 11.31 2.30
N ILE A 132 9.84 11.27 1.58
CA ILE A 132 11.09 10.69 2.07
C ILE A 132 11.56 11.42 3.34
N ASN A 133 11.43 12.75 3.38
CA ASN A 133 11.74 13.51 4.57
C ASN A 133 10.83 13.15 5.75
N GLU A 134 9.51 13.02 5.55
CA GLU A 134 8.60 12.58 6.62
C GLU A 134 8.96 11.19 7.15
N ILE A 135 9.25 10.23 6.26
CA ILE A 135 9.69 8.88 6.62
C ILE A 135 10.97 8.90 7.48
N ASN A 136 11.93 9.77 7.14
CA ASN A 136 13.22 9.84 7.83
C ASN A 136 13.17 10.62 9.15
N VAL A 137 12.27 11.59 9.26
CA VAL A 137 12.11 12.44 10.44
C VAL A 137 11.38 11.71 11.56
N GLU A 138 10.49 10.78 11.22
CA GLU A 138 9.71 10.00 12.18
C GLU A 138 10.62 9.25 13.17
N ARG A 139 10.38 9.46 14.46
CA ARG A 139 11.13 8.84 15.55
C ARG A 139 10.30 7.73 16.18
N TYR A 140 10.99 6.69 16.62
CA TYR A 140 10.39 5.62 17.40
C TYR A 140 11.14 5.45 18.72
N GLU A 141 10.39 5.41 19.82
CA GLU A 141 10.91 5.19 21.17
C GLU A 141 10.20 4.00 21.80
N GLN A 142 10.95 3.10 22.43
CA GLN A 142 10.34 2.05 23.25
C GLN A 142 9.91 2.64 24.59
N THR A 143 8.64 2.47 24.93
CA THR A 143 8.11 2.84 26.24
C THR A 143 8.55 1.83 27.30
N GLN A 144 8.40 2.20 28.58
CA GLN A 144 8.68 1.31 29.72
C GLN A 144 7.80 0.04 29.72
N THR A 145 6.67 0.06 29.01
CA THR A 145 5.77 -1.08 28.84
C THR A 145 6.11 -1.93 27.61
N GLY A 146 7.20 -1.62 26.90
CA GLY A 146 7.67 -2.34 25.72
C GLY A 146 6.95 -1.99 24.41
N GLN A 147 6.02 -1.04 24.42
CA GLN A 147 5.32 -0.56 23.22
C GLN A 147 6.17 0.47 22.49
N THR A 148 6.09 0.49 21.16
CA THR A 148 6.79 1.48 20.34
C THR A 148 5.92 2.72 20.16
N LYS A 149 6.40 3.87 20.67
CA LYS A 149 5.78 5.17 20.47
C LYS A 149 6.39 5.85 19.26
N PHE A 150 5.52 6.34 18.37
CA PHE A 150 5.86 7.07 17.15
C PHE A 150 5.62 8.57 17.37
N THR A 151 6.62 9.41 17.07
CA THR A 151 6.57 10.86 17.20
C THR A 151 7.40 11.55 16.12
N HIS A 152 7.01 12.78 15.76
CA HIS A 152 7.83 13.67 14.95
C HIS A 152 8.16 14.97 15.72
N PRO A 153 9.28 15.66 15.42
CA PRO A 153 9.62 16.93 16.03
C PRO A 153 8.57 18.03 15.77
N ASN A 154 8.53 19.03 16.65
CA ASN A 154 7.67 20.21 16.44
C ASN A 154 8.05 20.93 15.14
N GLY A 155 7.04 21.30 14.35
CA GLY A 155 7.22 21.99 13.07
C GLY A 155 7.51 21.08 11.87
N THR A 156 7.46 19.76 12.05
CA THR A 156 7.45 18.78 10.95
C THR A 156 6.04 18.22 10.76
N HIS A 157 5.84 17.50 9.66
CA HIS A 157 4.57 16.86 9.32
C HIS A 157 4.77 15.36 9.09
N ASP A 158 3.74 14.58 9.36
CA ASP A 158 3.67 13.13 9.13
C ASP A 158 2.42 12.72 8.32
N ASP A 159 1.63 13.70 7.84
CA ASP A 159 0.35 13.48 7.15
C ASP A 159 0.45 12.47 5.99
N ARG A 160 1.53 12.52 5.21
CA ARG A 160 1.69 11.64 4.04
C ARG A 160 2.25 10.30 4.42
N LEU A 161 3.12 10.27 5.42
CA LEU A 161 3.57 9.03 6.03
C LEU A 161 2.36 8.23 6.55
N TRP A 162 1.44 8.86 7.28
CA TRP A 162 0.24 8.18 7.79
C TRP A 162 -0.71 7.74 6.69
N ALA A 163 -0.97 8.59 5.69
CA ALA A 163 -1.80 8.20 4.55
C ALA A 163 -1.20 7.00 3.79
N LEU A 164 0.13 6.97 3.59
CA LEU A 164 0.84 5.83 3.01
C LEU A 164 0.72 4.59 3.92
N ALA A 165 1.00 4.74 5.21
CA ALA A 165 1.00 3.64 6.17
C ALA A 165 -0.37 2.97 6.26
N LEU A 166 -1.46 3.76 6.32
CA LEU A 166 -2.84 3.28 6.29
C LEU A 166 -3.15 2.53 4.98
N ALA A 167 -2.71 3.05 3.83
CA ALA A 167 -2.94 2.41 2.54
C ALA A 167 -2.20 1.06 2.43
N VAL A 168 -0.95 1.02 2.88
CA VAL A 168 -0.13 -0.21 2.92
C VAL A 168 -0.74 -1.20 3.90
N TYR A 169 -1.14 -0.77 5.09
CA TYR A 169 -1.78 -1.64 6.09
C TYR A 169 -3.13 -2.20 5.59
N ALA A 170 -3.92 -1.39 4.88
CA ALA A 170 -5.15 -1.85 4.23
C ALA A 170 -4.90 -2.97 3.21
N SER A 171 -3.74 -2.99 2.55
CA SER A 171 -3.30 -4.05 1.62
C SER A 171 -2.87 -5.35 2.29
N GLY A 172 -2.66 -5.35 3.61
CA GLY A 172 -2.26 -6.50 4.41
C GLY A 172 -3.40 -7.48 4.69
N PRO A 173 -3.10 -8.59 5.40
CA PRO A 173 -4.10 -9.58 5.77
C PRO A 173 -5.28 -8.92 6.51
N ALA A 174 -6.50 -9.36 6.21
CA ALA A 174 -7.66 -8.93 6.98
C ALA A 174 -7.39 -9.29 8.45
N ILE A 175 -7.43 -8.30 9.34
CA ILE A 175 -7.08 -8.45 10.76
C ILE A 175 -7.75 -9.71 11.31
N THR A 176 -6.98 -10.76 11.56
CA THR A 176 -7.39 -11.78 12.54
C THR A 176 -7.02 -11.14 13.87
N ARG A 177 -8.02 -10.79 14.69
CA ARG A 177 -7.76 -10.34 16.06
C ARG A 177 -6.89 -11.40 16.72
N TYR A 178 -5.67 -11.03 17.11
CA TYR A 178 -4.89 -11.82 18.04
C TYR A 178 -5.60 -11.75 19.39
N VAL A 179 -6.36 -12.80 19.71
CA VAL A 179 -6.76 -13.07 21.09
C VAL A 179 -5.60 -13.82 21.74
N PRO A 180 -4.98 -13.30 22.81
CA PRO A 180 -3.98 -14.06 23.55
C PRO A 180 -4.63 -15.37 24.01
N PHE A 181 -3.91 -16.46 23.77
CA PHE A 181 -4.30 -17.84 24.05
C PHE A 181 -4.50 -18.05 25.55
N ALA A 182 -5.71 -17.83 26.05
CA ALA A 182 -6.11 -18.21 27.40
C ALA A 182 -7.64 -18.31 27.50
N ALA A 183 -8.22 -19.36 26.92
CA ALA A 183 -9.46 -19.97 27.41
C ALA A 183 -9.80 -21.23 26.59
N PHE A 184 -9.77 -22.38 27.27
CA PHE A 184 -10.27 -23.70 26.89
C PHE A 184 -9.44 -24.54 25.91
N GLY A 185 -8.84 -25.59 26.48
CA GLY A 185 -8.05 -26.63 25.83
C GLY A 185 -8.86 -27.56 24.92
N HIS A 186 -9.45 -27.00 23.86
CA HIS A 186 -9.87 -27.76 22.71
C HIS A 186 -9.14 -27.26 21.48
N ILE A 187 -8.23 -28.09 20.98
CA ILE A 187 -7.55 -27.90 19.70
C ILE A 187 -8.60 -28.09 18.60
N ILE A 188 -9.28 -27.01 18.21
CA ILE A 188 -9.96 -26.96 16.92
C ILE A 188 -8.90 -26.49 15.93
N LYS A 189 -8.27 -27.44 15.22
CA LYS A 189 -7.49 -27.08 14.03
C LYS A 189 -8.46 -26.39 13.07
N PRO A 190 -8.21 -25.16 12.60
CA PRO A 190 -8.94 -24.65 11.45
C PRO A 190 -8.77 -25.68 10.33
N LEU A 191 -9.88 -26.23 9.84
CA LEU A 191 -9.93 -26.99 8.61
C LEU A 191 -9.59 -26.03 7.49
N TRP A 192 -8.29 -25.83 7.26
CA TRP A 192 -7.79 -25.28 6.02
C TRP A 192 -8.16 -26.28 4.93
N GLN A 193 -9.30 -26.05 4.30
CA GLN A 193 -9.54 -26.55 2.96
C GLN A 193 -8.53 -25.81 2.08
N PHE A 194 -7.34 -26.38 1.93
CA PHE A 194 -6.54 -26.12 0.76
C PHE A 194 -7.43 -26.50 -0.41
N SER A 195 -8.00 -25.53 -1.12
CA SER A 195 -8.26 -25.79 -2.52
C SER A 195 -6.87 -26.08 -3.09
N GLU A 196 -6.64 -27.31 -3.53
CA GLU A 196 -5.58 -27.60 -4.50
C GLU A 196 -5.85 -26.73 -5.73
N GLN A 197 -5.46 -25.45 -5.68
CA GLN A 197 -5.10 -24.77 -6.90
C GLN A 197 -3.78 -25.40 -7.33
N ARG A 198 -3.91 -26.52 -8.05
CA ARG A 198 -2.88 -27.01 -8.96
C ARG A 198 -2.49 -25.82 -9.81
N TYR A 199 -1.29 -25.30 -9.59
CA TYR A 199 -0.64 -24.40 -10.53
C TYR A 199 -0.38 -25.19 -11.81
N PRO A 200 -0.95 -24.85 -12.98
CA PRO A 200 -0.28 -25.14 -14.23
C PRO A 200 0.50 -23.89 -14.61
N TYR A 201 1.49 -23.50 -13.81
CA TYR A 201 2.58 -22.68 -14.33
C TYR A 201 3.82 -23.54 -14.37
N ARG A 202 3.84 -24.39 -15.39
CA ARG A 202 5.06 -24.84 -16.04
C ARG A 202 5.83 -23.55 -16.34
N TRP A 203 6.92 -23.32 -15.62
CA TRP A 203 7.91 -22.30 -15.96
C TRP A 203 8.28 -22.53 -17.43
N ASN A 204 7.73 -21.70 -18.30
CA ASN A 204 8.23 -21.55 -19.66
C ASN A 204 8.90 -20.17 -19.66
N PRO A 205 10.22 -20.07 -19.43
CA PRO A 205 10.91 -18.82 -19.63
C PRO A 205 10.95 -18.58 -21.14
N ALA A 206 9.95 -17.89 -21.68
CA ALA A 206 10.13 -17.26 -22.98
C ALA A 206 10.96 -15.97 -22.78
N PRO A 207 11.96 -15.72 -23.64
CA PRO A 207 13.22 -15.14 -23.22
C PRO A 207 13.40 -13.76 -23.85
N PHE A 208 13.40 -12.68 -23.06
CA PHE A 208 13.80 -11.38 -23.60
C PHE A 208 14.64 -10.61 -22.60
N ASN A 209 15.95 -10.87 -22.66
CA ASN A 209 17.01 -9.87 -22.82
C ASN A 209 18.39 -10.53 -22.57
N ALA A 210 18.81 -11.38 -23.51
CA ALA A 210 20.22 -11.73 -23.65
C ALA A 210 20.54 -11.60 -25.13
N ALA A 211 21.20 -10.51 -25.52
CA ALA A 211 21.75 -10.39 -26.85
C ALA A 211 22.76 -11.52 -27.06
N ARG A 212 22.58 -12.32 -28.12
CA ARG A 212 23.51 -13.41 -28.49
C ARG A 212 24.33 -12.99 -29.69
N TYR A 213 25.60 -13.36 -29.70
CA TYR A 213 26.53 -13.09 -30.79
C TYR A 213 26.43 -14.19 -31.83
N CYS A 214 26.10 -13.85 -33.09
CA CYS A 214 26.04 -14.81 -34.18
C CYS A 214 27.46 -15.07 -34.72
N GLY A 215 27.94 -16.31 -34.63
CA GLY A 215 29.29 -16.69 -35.07
C GLY A 215 29.50 -16.61 -36.59
N THR A 216 28.42 -16.61 -37.37
CA THR A 216 28.47 -16.63 -38.85
C THR A 216 28.54 -15.24 -39.46
N CYS A 217 27.88 -14.24 -38.86
CA CYS A 217 27.83 -12.87 -39.38
C CYS A 217 28.37 -11.79 -38.43
N GLY A 218 28.77 -12.17 -37.21
CA GLY A 218 29.45 -11.31 -36.24
C GLY A 218 28.57 -10.24 -35.58
N ARG A 219 27.23 -10.35 -35.64
CA ARG A 219 26.30 -9.37 -35.05
C ARG A 219 25.61 -9.87 -33.79
N LEU A 220 25.26 -8.95 -32.91
CA LEU A 220 24.44 -9.18 -31.72
C LEU A 220 22.95 -9.09 -32.08
N THR A 221 22.17 -10.13 -31.80
CA THR A 221 20.75 -10.22 -32.15
C THR A 221 19.88 -10.69 -30.98
N THR A 222 18.57 -10.45 -31.05
CA THR A 222 17.61 -10.72 -29.95
C THR A 222 16.61 -11.84 -30.23
N SER A 223 16.88 -12.71 -31.21
CA SER A 223 16.18 -13.99 -31.46
C SER A 223 17.01 -14.87 -32.39
N ASP A 224 16.53 -16.09 -32.71
CA ASP A 224 17.18 -17.20 -33.46
C ASP A 224 17.70 -16.87 -34.87
N HIS A 225 18.56 -15.86 -35.00
CA HIS A 225 19.08 -15.32 -36.25
C HIS A 225 19.92 -16.34 -37.04
N GLU A 226 20.53 -17.33 -36.37
CA GLU A 226 21.29 -18.40 -37.02
C GLU A 226 20.42 -19.30 -37.94
N MET A 227 19.11 -19.39 -37.70
CA MET A 227 18.23 -20.21 -38.55
C MET A 227 18.05 -19.65 -39.96
N TYR A 228 18.32 -18.35 -40.16
CA TYR A 228 18.24 -17.68 -41.46
C TYR A 228 19.53 -17.84 -42.29
N HIS A 229 20.57 -18.48 -41.74
CA HIS A 229 21.82 -18.78 -42.43
C HIS A 229 21.91 -20.23 -42.95
N LYS A 230 20.86 -21.05 -42.78
CA LYS A 230 20.77 -22.37 -43.42
C LYS A 230 20.04 -22.27 -44.77
N ARG A 231 20.82 -22.00 -45.81
CA ARG A 231 20.59 -22.47 -47.18
C ARG A 231 21.91 -22.96 -47.74
#